data_AF-A0A660XUR5-F1
#
_entry.id   AF-A0A660XUR5-F1
#
_cell.length_a   1.000
_cell.length_b   1.000
_cell.length_c   1.000
_cell.angle_alpha   90.00
_cell.angle_beta   90.00
_cell.angle_gamma   90.00
#
_symmetry.space_group_name_H-M   'P 1'
#
loop_
_entity.id
_entity.type
_entity.pdbx_description
1 polymer ?
#
loop_
_entity_poly.entity_id
_entity_poly.type
_entity_poly.pdbx_seq_one_letter_code
_entity_poly.pdbx_strand_id
1 'polypeptide(L)'
;MYIVEAKGGGAAVFLDYNGDGWMDIYIVNGSKLEGFPPGQEPRNVLYRNNGDGTFTDVTEESGVGDTHWGMGCTAVDYDNDGDTDIYVANFGPNVLYRNNGDGTFADVTEEAGVGDPRWSTGTAWGDYDGDGDLDLYVA
;
A
#
# COMPACT_ATOMS: atom_id res chain seq x y z
N MET A 1 -32.10 -4.57 -7.44
CA MET A 1 -31.43 -3.94 -8.60
C MET A 1 -30.15 -3.35 -8.05
N TYR A 2 -29.01 -4.00 -8.29
CA TYR A 2 -27.71 -3.45 -7.89
C TYR A 2 -27.19 -2.64 -9.06
N ILE A 3 -26.87 -1.37 -8.81
CA ILE A 3 -26.04 -0.58 -9.72
C ILE A 3 -24.61 -1.02 -9.42
N VAL A 4 -23.96 -1.66 -10.38
CA VAL A 4 -22.50 -1.82 -10.38
C VAL A 4 -21.95 -0.50 -10.93
N GLU A 5 -21.57 0.39 -10.02
CA GLU A 5 -20.75 1.55 -10.40
C GLU A 5 -19.30 1.08 -10.46
N ALA A 6 -18.65 1.26 -11.61
CA ALA A 6 -17.22 1.03 -11.73
C ALA A 6 -16.48 2.18 -11.03
N LYS A 7 -16.27 2.09 -9.71
CA LYS A 7 -15.19 2.86 -9.10
C LYS A 7 -13.88 2.26 -9.62
N GLY A 8 -13.11 3.06 -10.36
CA GLY A 8 -11.77 2.69 -10.75
C GLY A 8 -10.93 2.47 -9.49
N GLY A 9 -10.27 1.31 -9.40
CA GLY A 9 -9.13 1.16 -8.51
C GLY A 9 -7.93 1.91 -9.08
N GLY A 10 -6.98 2.27 -8.22
CA GLY A 10 -5.74 2.92 -8.63
C GLY A 10 -5.45 4.21 -7.89
N ALA A 11 -4.44 4.16 -7.04
CA ALA A 11 -3.81 5.29 -6.38
C ALA A 11 -2.30 5.13 -6.47
N ALA A 12 -1.57 6.21 -6.30
CA ALA A 12 -0.12 6.16 -6.17
C ALA A 12 0.33 7.04 -5.01
N VAL A 13 1.37 6.59 -4.33
CA VAL A 13 2.08 7.36 -3.30
C VAL A 13 3.55 7.44 -3.65
N PHE A 14 4.15 8.57 -3.31
CA PHE A 14 5.60 8.74 -3.34
C PHE A 14 6.14 8.49 -1.93
N LEU A 15 7.21 7.73 -1.84
CA LEU A 15 7.96 7.45 -0.61
C LEU A 15 9.44 7.26 -0.96
N ASP A 16 10.35 7.49 -0.02
CA ASP A 16 11.75 7.06 -0.13
C ASP A 16 11.86 5.74 0.63
N TYR A 17 11.73 4.60 -0.07
CA TYR A 17 11.55 3.32 0.63
C TYR A 17 12.86 2.73 1.17
N ASN A 18 14.00 3.18 0.63
CA ASN A 18 15.32 2.64 0.93
C ASN A 18 16.29 3.68 1.53
N GLY A 19 15.83 4.90 1.78
CA GLY A 19 16.60 5.99 2.37
C GLY A 19 17.70 6.53 1.47
N ASP A 20 17.59 6.36 0.14
CA ASP A 20 18.61 6.82 -0.81
C ASP A 20 18.47 8.31 -1.20
N GLY A 21 17.42 8.97 -0.68
CA GLY A 21 17.13 10.38 -0.89
C GLY A 21 16.36 10.68 -2.16
N TRP A 22 15.97 9.66 -2.94
CA TRP A 22 15.12 9.81 -4.12
C TRP A 22 13.70 9.33 -3.82
N MET A 23 12.71 10.07 -4.30
CA MET A 23 11.31 9.63 -4.18
C MET A 23 11.04 8.52 -5.19
N ASP A 24 10.60 7.38 -4.66
CA ASP A 24 10.10 6.20 -5.35
C ASP A 24 8.59 6.28 -5.54
N ILE A 25 8.02 5.31 -6.26
CA ILE A 25 6.59 5.29 -6.57
C ILE A 25 6.00 3.93 -6.23
N TYR A 26 5.03 3.91 -5.32
CA TYR A 26 4.16 2.76 -5.13
C TYR A 26 2.83 2.99 -5.83
N ILE A 27 2.43 2.07 -6.71
CA ILE A 27 1.19 2.12 -7.48
C ILE A 27 0.29 0.96 -7.07
N VAL A 28 -0.91 1.31 -6.63
CA VAL A 28 -1.97 0.35 -6.36
C VAL A 28 -2.66 -0.02 -7.67
N ASN A 29 -2.87 -1.31 -7.89
CA ASN A 29 -3.63 -1.84 -9.01
C ASN A 29 -5.01 -2.34 -8.55
N GLY A 30 -5.93 -2.43 -9.51
CA GLY A 30 -7.26 -2.97 -9.28
C GLY A 30 -7.37 -4.41 -9.80
N SER A 31 -8.42 -5.11 -9.37
CA SER A 31 -8.73 -6.45 -9.86
C SER A 31 -10.07 -6.45 -10.62
N LYS A 32 -10.57 -7.64 -10.95
CA LYS A 32 -11.91 -7.86 -11.51
C LYS A 32 -12.79 -8.56 -10.49
N LEU A 33 -14.10 -8.32 -10.53
CA LEU A 33 -15.06 -9.03 -9.67
C LEU A 33 -15.00 -10.56 -9.85
N GLU A 34 -14.73 -11.03 -11.08
CA GLU A 34 -14.57 -12.46 -11.40
C GLU A 34 -13.21 -13.03 -10.99
N GLY A 35 -12.27 -12.17 -10.55
CA GLY A 35 -10.87 -12.52 -10.33
C GLY A 35 -10.08 -12.74 -11.63
N PHE A 36 -8.83 -13.17 -11.47
CA PHE A 36 -7.95 -13.60 -12.55
C PHE A 36 -7.56 -15.08 -12.35
N PRO A 37 -7.14 -15.78 -13.42
CA PRO A 37 -6.49 -17.07 -13.26
C PRO A 37 -5.23 -16.95 -12.37
N PRO A 38 -4.90 -17.98 -11.57
CA PRO A 38 -3.70 -17.99 -10.74
C PRO A 38 -2.43 -17.63 -11.52
N GLY A 39 -1.67 -16.66 -11.02
CA GLY A 39 -0.44 -16.15 -11.63
C GLY A 39 -0.66 -15.13 -12.76
N GLN A 40 -1.89 -14.66 -12.96
CA GLN A 40 -2.24 -13.61 -13.92
C GLN A 40 -2.94 -12.42 -13.25
N GLU A 41 -3.02 -12.42 -11.92
CA GLU A 41 -3.51 -11.31 -11.14
C GLU A 41 -2.62 -10.08 -11.40
N PRO A 42 -3.21 -8.89 -11.65
CA PRO A 42 -2.47 -7.66 -11.52
C PRO A 42 -2.02 -7.52 -10.07
N ARG A 43 -0.82 -6.97 -9.88
CA ARG A 43 -0.26 -6.68 -8.55
C ARG A 43 0.02 -5.21 -8.41
N ASN A 44 0.01 -4.70 -7.19
CA ASN A 44 0.61 -3.41 -6.87
C ASN A 44 2.09 -3.43 -7.24
N VAL A 45 2.65 -2.27 -7.60
CA VAL A 45 4.03 -2.18 -8.10
C VAL A 45 4.79 -1.11 -7.32
N LEU A 46 5.99 -1.45 -6.85
CA LEU A 46 6.96 -0.49 -6.31
C LEU A 46 8.05 -0.24 -7.35
N TYR A 47 8.23 1.02 -7.72
CA TYR A 47 9.25 1.49 -8.64
C TYR A 47 10.32 2.29 -7.90
N ARG A 48 11.54 1.75 -7.82
CA ARG A 48 12.71 2.49 -7.35
C ARG A 48 13.15 3.53 -8.38
N ASN A 49 13.35 4.76 -7.96
CA ASN A 49 13.93 5.82 -8.76
C ASN A 49 15.45 5.64 -8.87
N ASN A 50 15.99 5.56 -10.08
CA ASN A 50 17.43 5.37 -10.29
C ASN A 50 18.24 6.69 -10.24
N GLY A 51 17.59 7.83 -10.00
CA GLY A 51 18.23 9.15 -9.94
C GLY A 51 18.58 9.77 -11.30
N ASP A 52 18.28 9.08 -12.40
CA ASP A 52 18.58 9.49 -13.77
C ASP A 52 17.33 9.69 -14.65
N GLY A 53 16.15 9.74 -14.00
CA GLY A 53 14.85 9.83 -14.65
C GLY A 53 14.29 8.47 -15.12
N THR A 54 14.97 7.37 -14.79
CA THR A 54 14.47 6.00 -15.01
C THR A 54 14.05 5.36 -13.69
N PHE A 55 13.25 4.29 -13.81
CA PHE A 55 12.72 3.55 -12.67
C PHE A 55 12.96 2.04 -12.85
N THR A 56 13.14 1.34 -11.73
CA THR A 56 13.29 -0.12 -11.67
C THR A 56 12.11 -0.72 -10.91
N ASP A 57 11.43 -1.73 -11.47
CA ASP A 57 10.42 -2.50 -10.71
C ASP A 57 11.15 -3.35 -9.67
N VAL A 58 10.88 -3.06 -8.39
CA VAL A 58 11.47 -3.73 -7.23
C VAL A 58 10.42 -4.47 -6.41
N THR A 59 9.23 -4.71 -6.96
CA THR A 59 8.07 -5.24 -6.23
C THR A 59 8.32 -6.61 -5.62
N GLU A 60 8.95 -7.52 -6.38
CA GLU A 60 9.19 -8.88 -5.90
C GLU A 60 10.28 -8.93 -4.81
N GLU A 61 11.32 -8.11 -4.94
CA GLU A 61 12.40 -8.05 -3.95
C GLU A 61 11.98 -7.34 -2.66
N SER A 62 11.10 -6.35 -2.76
CA SER A 62 10.59 -5.59 -1.61
C SER A 62 9.42 -6.25 -0.89
N GLY A 63 8.66 -7.13 -1.56
CA GLY A 63 7.57 -7.90 -0.95
C GLY A 63 6.21 -7.21 -0.91
N VAL A 64 6.01 -6.09 -1.62
CA VAL A 64 4.79 -5.26 -1.56
C VAL A 64 3.80 -5.49 -2.72
N GLY A 65 3.86 -6.65 -3.34
CA GLY A 65 3.09 -7.02 -4.54
C GLY A 65 1.67 -7.52 -4.25
N ASP A 66 0.88 -6.80 -3.46
CA ASP A 66 -0.52 -7.15 -3.19
C ASP A 66 -1.33 -7.30 -4.49
N THR A 67 -2.20 -8.30 -4.56
CA THR A 67 -3.00 -8.65 -5.76
C THR A 67 -4.50 -8.44 -5.57
N HIS A 68 -4.91 -7.93 -4.41
CA HIS A 68 -6.30 -7.59 -4.15
C HIS A 68 -6.76 -6.40 -5.00
N TRP A 69 -8.07 -6.13 -4.96
CA TRP A 69 -8.62 -5.00 -5.68
C TRP A 69 -8.40 -3.70 -4.91
N GLY A 70 -7.25 -3.08 -5.16
CA GLY A 70 -6.86 -1.85 -4.51
C GLY A 70 -7.65 -0.61 -4.94
N MET A 71 -7.95 0.22 -3.96
CA MET A 71 -8.76 1.44 -4.06
C MET A 71 -7.96 2.69 -3.70
N GLY A 72 -7.11 2.61 -2.68
CA GLY A 72 -6.31 3.72 -2.17
C GLY A 72 -5.09 3.24 -1.40
N CYS A 73 -4.11 4.13 -1.23
CA CYS A 73 -2.96 3.87 -0.37
C CYS A 73 -2.44 5.15 0.28
N THR A 74 -1.69 4.97 1.36
CA THR A 74 -0.96 6.00 2.09
C THR A 74 0.42 5.47 2.45
N ALA A 75 1.41 6.35 2.51
CA ALA A 75 2.75 6.05 2.98
C ALA A 75 3.11 6.96 4.16
N VAL A 76 3.48 6.37 5.29
CA VAL A 76 3.83 7.09 6.53
C VAL A 76 4.66 6.16 7.43
N ASP A 77 5.56 6.71 8.23
CA ASP A 77 6.26 6.01 9.33
C ASP A 77 5.29 5.94 10.52
N TYR A 78 4.57 4.84 10.70
CA TYR A 78 3.51 4.75 11.72
C TYR A 78 4.02 4.30 13.09
N ASP A 79 5.16 3.61 13.14
CA ASP A 79 5.77 3.10 14.37
C ASP A 79 6.99 3.90 14.84
N ASN A 80 7.24 5.05 14.20
CA ASN A 80 8.28 6.01 14.53
C ASN A 80 9.70 5.40 14.48
N ASP A 81 9.92 4.41 13.59
CA ASP A 81 11.21 3.75 13.43
C ASP A 81 12.15 4.47 12.44
N GLY A 82 11.62 5.44 11.70
CA GLY A 82 12.32 6.26 10.72
C GLY A 82 12.20 5.77 9.28
N ASP A 83 11.54 4.63 9.07
CA ASP A 83 11.34 4.03 7.75
C ASP A 83 9.86 4.16 7.33
N THR A 84 9.62 4.57 6.09
CA THR A 84 8.23 4.83 5.65
C THR A 84 7.50 3.54 5.30
N ASP A 85 6.36 3.30 5.95
CA ASP A 85 5.47 2.15 5.75
C ASP A 85 4.41 2.41 4.68
N ILE A 86 3.70 1.35 4.26
CA ILE A 86 2.63 1.44 3.26
C ILE A 86 1.36 0.79 3.78
N TYR A 87 0.24 1.51 3.69
CA TYR A 87 -1.08 0.95 3.89
C TYR A 87 -1.92 0.98 2.61
N VAL A 88 -2.62 -0.13 2.32
CA VAL A 88 -3.44 -0.33 1.13
C VAL A 88 -4.88 -0.60 1.53
N ALA A 89 -5.79 0.23 1.02
CA ALA A 89 -7.24 0.03 1.12
C ALA A 89 -7.75 -0.77 -0.09
N ASN A 90 -8.51 -1.83 0.19
CA ASN A 90 -8.97 -2.79 -0.81
C ASN A 90 -10.51 -2.92 -0.83
N PHE A 91 -11.03 -3.42 -1.96
CA PHE A 91 -12.27 -4.19 -1.97
C PHE A 91 -11.92 -5.64 -1.64
N GLY A 92 -12.04 -5.99 -0.37
CA GLY A 92 -11.39 -7.15 0.25
C GLY A 92 -10.48 -6.71 1.41
N PRO A 93 -9.66 -7.62 1.96
CA PRO A 93 -8.78 -7.32 3.08
C PRO A 93 -7.79 -6.21 2.73
N ASN A 94 -7.76 -5.15 3.55
CA ASN A 94 -6.69 -4.15 3.52
C ASN A 94 -5.35 -4.78 3.90
N VAL A 95 -4.25 -4.10 3.55
CA VAL A 95 -2.88 -4.58 3.84
C VAL A 95 -2.05 -3.46 4.47
N LEU A 96 -1.29 -3.78 5.52
CA LEU A 96 -0.27 -2.92 6.13
C LEU A 96 1.11 -3.57 5.95
N TYR A 97 1.98 -2.88 5.25
CA TYR A 97 3.38 -3.23 5.06
C TYR A 97 4.26 -2.36 5.94
N ARG A 98 4.92 -2.95 6.93
CA ARG A 98 5.98 -2.28 7.69
C ARG A 98 7.31 -2.35 6.94
N ASN A 99 8.00 -1.24 6.76
CA ASN A 99 9.33 -1.21 6.19
C ASN A 99 10.35 -1.77 7.20
N ASN A 100 11.30 -2.58 6.74
CA ASN A 100 12.32 -3.17 7.62
C ASN A 100 13.62 -2.34 7.65
N GLY A 101 13.70 -1.22 6.93
CA GLY A 101 14.88 -0.36 6.82
C GLY A 101 16.00 -0.92 5.93
N ASP A 102 15.76 -2.04 5.26
CA ASP A 102 16.70 -2.71 4.35
C ASP A 102 16.20 -2.79 2.90
N GLY A 103 15.15 -2.02 2.58
CA GLY A 103 14.48 -2.01 1.29
C GLY A 103 13.46 -3.14 1.10
N THR A 104 13.16 -3.90 2.15
CA THR A 104 12.09 -4.91 2.18
C THR A 104 10.99 -4.53 3.15
N PHE A 105 9.82 -5.15 2.96
CA PHE A 105 8.66 -4.93 3.82
C PHE A 105 8.15 -6.24 4.41
N ALA A 106 7.60 -6.14 5.62
CA ALA A 106 6.83 -7.19 6.28
C ALA A 106 5.33 -6.87 6.20
N ASP A 107 4.52 -7.85 5.78
CA ASP A 107 3.07 -7.75 5.95
C ASP A 107 2.73 -7.99 7.44
N VAL A 108 2.33 -6.92 8.12
CA VAL A 108 1.98 -6.91 9.55
C VAL A 108 0.47 -6.76 9.76
N THR A 109 -0.33 -6.95 8.71
CA THR A 109 -1.79 -6.71 8.72
C THR A 109 -2.51 -7.44 9.84
N GLU A 110 -2.18 -8.72 10.05
CA GLU A 110 -2.80 -9.54 11.10
C GLU A 110 -2.38 -9.10 12.50
N GLU A 111 -1.09 -8.81 12.69
CA GLU A 111 -0.52 -8.36 13.98
C GLU A 111 -1.13 -7.01 14.39
N ALA A 112 -1.27 -6.08 13.45
CA ALA A 112 -1.86 -4.77 13.67
C ALA A 112 -3.40 -4.78 13.73
N GLY A 113 -4.05 -5.86 13.27
CA GLY A 113 -5.51 -6.00 13.32
C GLY A 113 -6.26 -5.06 12.36
N VAL A 114 -5.61 -4.61 11.29
CA VAL A 114 -6.12 -3.56 10.36
C VAL A 114 -6.62 -4.10 9.02
N GLY A 115 -6.68 -5.43 8.86
CA GLY A 115 -7.11 -6.12 7.64
C GLY A 115 -8.63 -6.22 7.48
N ASP A 116 -9.37 -5.11 7.51
CA ASP A 116 -10.83 -5.11 7.30
C ASP A 116 -11.16 -5.78 5.94
N PRO A 117 -11.93 -6.88 5.92
CA PRO A 117 -12.19 -7.64 4.69
C PRO A 117 -13.30 -7.06 3.81
N ARG A 118 -13.91 -5.93 4.21
CA ARG A 118 -15.04 -5.31 3.51
C ARG A 118 -14.54 -4.43 2.36
N TRP A 119 -15.12 -3.26 2.18
CA TRP A 119 -14.73 -2.32 1.15
C TRP A 119 -14.23 -1.05 1.80
N SER A 120 -12.94 -0.77 1.61
CA SER A 120 -12.26 0.46 2.01
C SER A 120 -11.84 1.24 0.77
N THR A 121 -11.81 2.57 0.86
CA THR A 121 -11.46 3.46 -0.27
C THR A 121 -10.49 4.56 0.10
N GLY A 122 -10.62 5.13 1.29
CA GLY A 122 -9.79 6.24 1.75
C GLY A 122 -9.10 5.92 3.07
N THR A 123 -7.85 6.35 3.19
CA THR A 123 -7.05 6.19 4.40
C THR A 123 -6.41 7.52 4.77
N ALA A 124 -6.31 7.79 6.06
CA ALA A 124 -5.67 8.99 6.59
C ALA A 124 -4.99 8.66 7.91
N TRP A 125 -3.85 9.31 8.16
CA TRP A 125 -3.06 9.14 9.36
C TRP A 125 -2.96 10.45 10.12
N GLY A 126 -2.97 10.38 11.44
CA GLY A 126 -2.72 11.51 12.31
C GLY A 126 -2.77 11.12 13.77
N ASP A 127 -2.02 11.84 14.60
CA ASP A 127 -2.03 11.70 16.05
C ASP A 127 -3.35 12.28 16.60
N TYR A 128 -4.36 11.42 16.78
CA TYR A 128 -5.71 11.84 17.15
C TYR A 128 -5.83 12.13 18.65
N ASP A 129 -5.10 11.40 19.49
CA ASP A 129 -5.19 11.51 20.95
C ASP A 129 -4.04 12.29 21.62
N GLY A 130 -3.01 12.63 20.86
CA GLY A 130 -1.88 13.44 21.29
C GLY A 130 -0.77 12.66 22.00
N ASP A 131 -0.70 11.33 21.81
CA ASP A 131 0.32 10.49 22.44
C ASP A 131 1.65 10.43 21.66
N GLY A 132 1.64 10.93 20.42
CA GLY A 132 2.80 11.02 19.54
C GLY A 132 2.97 9.85 18.58
N ASP A 133 2.10 8.85 18.65
CA ASP A 133 2.01 7.77 17.67
C ASP A 133 0.88 8.08 16.66
N LEU A 134 1.01 7.59 15.43
CA LEU A 134 0.04 7.92 14.38
C LEU A 134 -1.15 6.96 14.39
N ASP A 135 -2.36 7.51 14.43
CA ASP A 135 -3.60 6.74 14.30
C ASP A 135 -4.05 6.62 12.84
N LEU A 136 -4.60 5.45 12.50
CA LEU A 136 -5.19 5.17 11.20
C LEU A 136 -6.71 5.39 11.19
N TYR A 137 -7.18 6.14 10.20
CA TYR A 137 -8.60 6.23 9.82
C TYR A 137 -8.84 5.60 8.44
N VAL A 138 -9.88 4.77 8.32
CA VAL A 138 -10.27 4.07 7.09
C VAL A 138 -11.75 4.32 6.76
N ALA A 139 -12.07 4.61 5.49
CA ALA A 139 -13.42 4.95 5.01
C ALA A 139 -13.91 4.12 3.81
#